data_AF-A0A7C5SN61-F1
#
_entry.id   AF-A0A7C5SN61-F1
#
_cell.length_a   1.000
_cell.length_b   1.000
_cell.length_c   1.000
_cell.angle_alpha   90.00
_cell.angle_beta   90.00
_cell.angle_gamma   90.00
#
_symmetry.space_group_name_H-M   'P 1'
#
loop_
_entity.id
_entity.type
_entity.pdbx_description
1 polymer ?
#
loop_
_entity_poly.entity_id
_entity_poly.type
_entity_poly.pdbx_seq_one_letter_code
_entity_poly.pdbx_strand_id
1 'polypeptide(L)'
;MISHVHGDHRGGLELIASVKPDLRVYIPPDTTLAKYVKNLSLKPIIVNNTIEVARGVYVVKPLYGPPVEATVAVNTGQGLVVLVGCSHPGVVNIVKQATVDLGAKPYMVIGGFHMSGATLGEIEEVISGLIELGVKRVYPIHCSGEEVREYLAEYYGKAYGDGGVGLEITIK
;
A
#
# COMPACT_ATOMS: atom_id res chain seq x y z
N MET A 1 -9.82 -3.80 3.81
CA MET A 1 -9.72 -2.58 2.99
C MET A 1 -9.33 -3.02 1.59
N ILE A 2 -9.81 -2.33 0.56
CA ILE A 2 -9.37 -2.54 -0.83
C ILE A 2 -8.66 -1.28 -1.28
N SER A 3 -7.45 -1.43 -1.83
CA SER A 3 -6.62 -0.32 -2.26
C SER A 3 -7.22 0.41 -3.46
N HIS A 4 -7.64 -0.32 -4.50
CA HIS A 4 -8.16 0.23 -5.76
C HIS A 4 -9.02 -0.78 -6.54
N VAL A 5 -9.51 -0.36 -7.71
CA VAL A 5 -10.58 -1.05 -8.46
C VAL A 5 -10.15 -2.29 -9.28
N HIS A 6 -8.85 -2.54 -9.46
CA HIS A 6 -8.38 -3.65 -10.29
C HIS A 6 -8.76 -5.02 -9.71
N GLY A 7 -8.99 -5.98 -10.62
CA GLY A 7 -9.60 -7.26 -10.31
C GLY A 7 -8.78 -8.11 -9.34
N ASP A 8 -7.47 -8.13 -9.52
CA ASP A 8 -6.49 -8.82 -8.69
C ASP A 8 -6.40 -8.27 -7.25
N HIS A 9 -6.91 -7.06 -7.00
CA HIS A 9 -6.99 -6.47 -5.66
C HIS A 9 -8.35 -6.67 -4.97
N ARG A 10 -9.41 -7.02 -5.72
CA ARG A 10 -10.78 -7.14 -5.17
C ARG A 10 -11.44 -8.50 -5.37
N GLY A 11 -10.87 -9.38 -6.19
CA GLY A 11 -11.49 -10.65 -6.59
C GLY A 11 -11.78 -11.60 -5.43
N GLY A 12 -11.00 -11.53 -4.35
CA GLY A 12 -11.24 -12.32 -3.14
C GLY A 12 -12.51 -11.93 -2.37
N LEU A 13 -13.12 -10.77 -2.64
CA LEU A 13 -14.30 -10.29 -1.90
C LEU A 13 -15.54 -11.19 -2.07
N GLU A 14 -15.67 -11.88 -3.20
CA GLU A 14 -16.78 -12.82 -3.43
C GLU A 14 -16.79 -13.96 -2.40
N LEU A 15 -15.62 -14.53 -2.10
CA LEU A 15 -15.48 -15.55 -1.07
C LEU A 15 -15.66 -14.97 0.33
N ILE A 16 -15.17 -13.76 0.59
CA ILE A 16 -15.38 -13.11 1.89
C ILE A 16 -16.86 -12.85 2.14
N ALA A 17 -17.59 -12.40 1.12
CA ALA A 17 -19.03 -12.14 1.19
C ALA A 17 -19.85 -13.39 1.49
N SER A 18 -19.47 -14.55 0.94
CA SER A 18 -20.18 -15.82 1.19
C SER A 18 -20.04 -16.31 2.64
N VAL A 19 -18.94 -15.98 3.31
CA VAL A 19 -18.67 -16.37 4.70
C VAL A 19 -19.16 -15.31 5.70
N LYS A 20 -19.02 -14.02 5.35
CA LYS A 20 -19.34 -12.90 6.24
C LYS A 20 -20.04 -11.76 5.48
N PRO A 21 -21.36 -11.90 5.24
CA PRO A 21 -22.15 -10.81 4.68
C PRO A 21 -22.13 -9.59 5.61
N ASP A 22 -22.50 -8.42 5.08
CA ASP A 22 -22.56 -7.15 5.81
C ASP A 22 -21.21 -6.63 6.36
N LEU A 23 -20.08 -7.27 6.04
CA LEU A 23 -18.77 -6.80 6.47
C LEU A 23 -18.48 -5.39 5.90
N ARG A 24 -17.90 -4.53 6.74
CA ARG A 24 -17.44 -3.19 6.32
C ARG A 24 -16.19 -3.31 5.46
N VAL A 25 -16.20 -2.69 4.29
CA VAL A 25 -15.07 -2.66 3.36
C VAL A 25 -14.69 -1.21 3.09
N TYR A 26 -13.56 -0.78 3.64
CA TYR A 26 -12.98 0.53 3.37
C TYR A 26 -12.40 0.57 1.95
N ILE A 27 -12.78 1.57 1.16
CA ILE A 27 -12.42 1.75 -0.25
C ILE A 27 -12.11 3.21 -0.58
N PRO A 28 -11.30 3.51 -1.61
CA PRO A 28 -11.16 4.86 -2.15
C PRO A 28 -12.49 5.34 -2.81
N PRO A 29 -12.62 6.64 -3.12
CA PRO A 29 -13.78 7.18 -3.82
C PRO A 29 -13.81 6.72 -5.28
N ASP A 30 -14.34 5.52 -5.52
CA ASP A 30 -14.54 4.92 -6.83
C ASP A 30 -15.95 4.32 -6.92
N THR A 31 -16.75 4.79 -7.90
CA THR A 31 -18.15 4.41 -8.04
C THR A 31 -18.32 2.96 -8.52
N THR A 32 -17.41 2.47 -9.35
CA THR A 32 -17.42 1.09 -9.85
C THR A 32 -17.13 0.11 -8.73
N LEU A 33 -16.10 0.39 -7.93
CA LEU A 33 -15.74 -0.41 -6.76
C LEU A 33 -16.83 -0.37 -5.70
N ALA A 34 -17.41 0.81 -5.41
CA ALA A 34 -18.52 0.92 -4.47
C ALA A 34 -19.74 0.09 -4.89
N LYS A 35 -20.08 0.10 -6.19
CA LYS A 35 -21.17 -0.73 -6.73
C LYS A 35 -20.84 -2.22 -6.64
N TYR A 36 -19.61 -2.62 -6.98
CA TYR A 36 -19.16 -4.01 -6.85
C TYR A 36 -19.31 -4.52 -5.41
N VAL A 37 -18.80 -3.78 -4.44
CA VAL A 37 -18.89 -4.15 -3.01
C VAL A 37 -20.36 -4.28 -2.56
N LYS A 38 -21.24 -3.36 -2.95
CA LYS A 38 -22.68 -3.44 -2.60
C LYS A 38 -23.36 -4.67 -3.22
N ASN A 39 -23.04 -4.98 -4.47
CA ASN A 39 -23.63 -6.13 -5.18
C ASN A 39 -23.24 -7.46 -4.53
N LEU A 40 -22.15 -7.51 -3.77
CA LEU A 40 -21.72 -8.66 -2.98
C LEU A 40 -22.35 -8.70 -1.57
N SER A 41 -23.36 -7.88 -1.26
CA SER A 41 -23.94 -7.78 0.07
C SER A 41 -22.93 -7.37 1.17
N LEU A 42 -21.90 -6.60 0.79
CA LEU A 42 -20.93 -5.99 1.70
C LEU A 42 -21.22 -4.49 1.87
N LYS A 43 -20.69 -3.89 2.94
CA LYS A 43 -20.92 -2.47 3.28
C LYS A 43 -19.71 -1.61 2.88
N PRO A 44 -19.72 -0.90 1.74
CA PRO A 44 -18.61 -0.03 1.40
C PRO A 44 -18.55 1.18 2.34
N ILE A 45 -17.36 1.47 2.85
CA ILE A 45 -17.03 2.69 3.58
C ILE A 45 -16.09 3.50 2.68
N ILE A 46 -16.61 4.57 2.09
CA ILE A 46 -15.82 5.43 1.19
C ILE A 46 -14.94 6.33 2.05
N VAL A 47 -13.63 6.24 1.83
CA VAL A 47 -12.62 7.02 2.55
C VAL A 47 -12.21 8.22 1.69
N ASN A 48 -12.43 9.43 2.16
CA ASN A 48 -12.02 10.66 1.46
C ASN A 48 -10.84 11.38 2.14
N ASN A 49 -10.62 11.11 3.43
CA ASN A 49 -9.56 11.68 4.25
C ASN A 49 -8.93 10.56 5.08
N THR A 50 -7.73 10.80 5.63
CA THR A 50 -7.09 9.85 6.55
C THR A 50 -7.98 9.61 7.77
N ILE A 51 -8.26 8.34 8.06
CA ILE A 51 -9.08 7.91 9.19
C ILE A 51 -8.40 6.79 9.98
N GLU A 52 -8.57 6.79 11.30
CA GLU A 52 -8.18 5.68 12.16
C GLU A 52 -9.29 4.62 12.16
N VAL A 53 -8.94 3.38 11.83
CA VAL A 53 -9.88 2.25 11.73
C VAL A 53 -9.74 1.25 12.88
N ALA A 54 -8.58 1.25 13.54
CA ALA A 54 -8.29 0.59 14.79
C ALA A 54 -7.11 1.32 15.46
N ARG A 55 -6.86 1.08 16.76
CA ARG A 55 -5.78 1.77 17.49
C ARG A 55 -4.44 1.66 16.75
N GLY A 56 -3.92 2.79 16.29
CA GLY A 56 -2.65 2.89 15.55
C GLY A 56 -2.71 2.37 14.11
N VAL A 57 -3.89 2.06 13.57
CA VAL A 57 -4.10 1.57 12.21
C VAL A 57 -4.99 2.55 11.44
N TYR A 58 -4.47 3.05 10.33
CA TYR A 58 -5.08 4.11 9.55
C TYR A 58 -5.32 3.66 8.12
N VAL A 59 -6.42 4.12 7.54
CA VAL A 59 -6.56 4.20 6.08
C VAL A 59 -6.19 5.62 5.69
N VAL A 60 -5.11 5.76 4.94
CA VAL A 60 -4.57 7.06 4.52
C VAL A 60 -5.44 7.62 3.40
N LYS A 61 -5.56 8.96 3.37
CA LYS A 61 -6.25 9.73 2.34
C LYS A 61 -5.87 9.19 0.95
N PRO A 62 -6.86 8.82 0.12
CA PRO A 62 -6.56 8.30 -1.20
C PRO A 62 -5.89 9.33 -2.09
N LEU A 63 -4.95 8.86 -2.91
CA LEU A 63 -4.25 9.66 -3.91
C LEU A 63 -4.65 9.21 -5.30
N TYR A 64 -4.66 10.14 -6.25
CA TYR A 64 -4.92 9.83 -7.64
C TYR A 64 -3.62 9.56 -8.39
N GLY A 65 -3.55 8.39 -9.01
CA GLY A 65 -2.69 8.04 -10.13
C GLY A 65 -3.41 6.87 -10.76
N PRO A 66 -3.90 6.95 -12.00
CA PRO A 66 -5.03 6.14 -12.46
C PRO A 66 -4.84 4.65 -12.17
N PRO A 67 -5.72 4.00 -11.35
CA PRO A 67 -6.89 4.54 -10.63
C PRO A 67 -6.58 5.11 -9.22
N VAL A 68 -7.52 5.87 -8.64
CA VAL A 68 -7.40 6.33 -7.24
C VAL A 68 -7.08 5.17 -6.27
N GLU A 69 -6.09 5.37 -5.40
CA GLU A 69 -5.63 4.35 -4.45
C GLU A 69 -5.72 4.82 -3.01
N ALA A 70 -6.31 3.99 -2.15
CA ALA A 70 -6.18 4.06 -0.71
C ALA A 70 -5.02 3.18 -0.23
N THR A 71 -4.45 3.49 0.92
CA THR A 71 -3.32 2.77 1.53
C THR A 71 -3.56 2.58 3.03
N VAL A 72 -2.98 1.54 3.62
CA VAL A 72 -2.99 1.35 5.08
C VAL A 72 -1.66 1.82 5.66
N ALA A 73 -1.71 2.54 6.78
CA ALA A 73 -0.53 2.85 7.59
C ALA A 73 -0.73 2.35 9.02
N VAL A 74 0.30 1.74 9.59
CA VAL A 74 0.34 1.30 10.98
C VAL A 74 1.40 2.10 11.71
N ASN A 75 0.99 2.82 12.75
CA ASN A 75 1.88 3.59 13.59
C ASN A 75 2.46 2.69 14.69
N THR A 76 3.78 2.54 14.68
CA THR A 76 4.53 1.67 15.60
C THR A 76 5.55 2.49 16.40
N GLY A 77 6.15 1.88 17.43
CA GLY A 77 7.25 2.51 18.17
C GLY A 77 8.49 2.84 17.32
N GLN A 78 8.66 2.19 16.15
CA GLN A 78 9.76 2.46 15.23
C GLN A 78 9.42 3.49 14.14
N GLY A 79 8.15 3.88 14.00
CA GLY A 79 7.63 4.74 12.94
C GLY A 79 6.51 4.09 12.15
N LEU A 80 6.13 4.72 11.02
CA LEU A 80 5.05 4.26 10.17
C LEU A 80 5.47 3.05 9.32
N VAL A 81 4.66 2.01 9.36
CA VAL A 81 4.65 0.92 8.39
C VAL A 81 3.56 1.20 7.38
N VAL A 82 3.91 1.38 6.12
CA VAL A 82 2.98 1.72 5.04
C VAL A 82 2.77 0.49 4.15
N LEU A 83 1.53 0.04 4.04
CA LEU A 83 1.11 -1.11 3.25
C LEU A 83 0.38 -0.62 1.99
N VAL A 84 1.06 -0.69 0.85
CA VAL A 84 0.56 -0.18 -0.43
C VAL A 84 -0.03 -1.31 -1.29
N GLY A 85 -0.98 -0.95 -2.16
CA GLY A 85 -1.53 -1.83 -3.20
C GLY A 85 -0.56 -1.97 -4.37
N CYS A 86 -0.79 -1.19 -5.44
CA CYS A 86 0.11 -1.12 -6.59
C CYS A 86 0.93 0.16 -6.64
N SER A 87 0.52 1.22 -5.92
CA SER A 87 1.18 2.51 -5.94
C SER A 87 1.13 3.25 -7.30
N HIS A 88 0.02 3.18 -8.03
CA HIS A 88 -0.22 3.99 -9.24
C HIS A 88 0.02 5.51 -9.01
N PRO A 89 -0.28 6.11 -7.84
CA PRO A 89 0.10 7.50 -7.54
C PRO A 89 1.61 7.73 -7.29
N GLY A 90 2.43 6.69 -7.32
CA GLY A 90 3.83 6.69 -6.92
C GLY A 90 4.01 6.38 -5.43
N VAL A 91 4.83 5.37 -5.12
CA VAL A 91 5.05 4.91 -3.73
C VAL A 91 5.64 6.00 -2.83
N VAL A 92 6.55 6.84 -3.37
CA VAL A 92 7.15 7.98 -2.65
C VAL A 92 6.06 8.98 -2.22
N ASN A 93 5.11 9.28 -3.12
CA ASN A 93 4.01 10.19 -2.83
C ASN A 93 3.08 9.64 -1.74
N ILE A 94 2.77 8.35 -1.79
CA ILE A 94 1.94 7.67 -0.78
C ILE A 94 2.61 7.71 0.60
N VAL A 95 3.90 7.36 0.68
CA VAL A 95 4.65 7.38 1.95
C VAL A 95 4.75 8.80 2.50
N LYS A 96 4.99 9.79 1.63
CA LYS A 96 5.01 11.21 2.01
C LYS A 96 3.65 11.66 2.55
N GLN A 97 2.56 11.30 1.90
CA GLN A 97 1.20 11.63 2.35
C GLN A 97 0.91 11.02 3.73
N ALA A 98 1.24 9.74 3.94
CA ALA A 98 1.05 9.07 5.23
C ALA A 98 1.87 9.74 6.35
N THR A 99 3.11 10.13 6.04
CA THR A 99 4.02 10.83 6.96
C THR A 99 3.45 12.18 7.38
N VAL A 100 2.93 12.96 6.42
CA VAL A 100 2.32 14.28 6.67
C VAL A 100 1.04 14.15 7.48
N ASP A 101 0.11 13.27 7.08
CA ASP A 101 -1.20 13.15 7.73
C ASP A 101 -1.11 12.64 9.17
N LEU A 102 -0.11 11.79 9.46
CA LEU A 102 0.04 11.15 10.76
C LEU A 102 1.12 11.80 11.63
N GLY A 103 1.88 12.77 11.11
CA GLY A 103 2.94 13.46 11.83
C GLY A 103 4.05 12.54 12.35
N ALA A 104 4.28 11.40 11.69
CA ALA A 104 5.20 10.36 12.14
C ALA A 104 6.14 9.96 11.01
N LYS A 105 7.41 9.68 11.36
CA LYS A 105 8.44 9.30 10.37
C LYS A 105 8.11 7.95 9.73
N PRO A 106 8.37 7.77 8.43
CA PRO A 106 8.23 6.46 7.81
C PRO A 106 9.36 5.55 8.29
N TYR A 107 9.04 4.27 8.47
CA TYR A 107 9.98 3.24 8.87
C TYR A 107 10.05 2.14 7.82
N MET A 108 8.90 1.66 7.35
CA MET A 108 8.82 0.53 6.44
C MET A 108 7.75 0.76 5.38
N VAL A 109 8.01 0.32 4.15
CA VAL A 109 7.00 0.25 3.09
C VAL A 109 6.96 -1.16 2.50
N ILE A 110 5.75 -1.71 2.32
CA ILE A 110 5.51 -3.06 1.81
C ILE A 110 4.41 -3.00 0.76
N GLY A 111 4.62 -3.57 -0.42
CA GLY A 111 3.58 -3.72 -1.43
C GLY A 111 4.11 -3.63 -2.87
N GLY A 112 3.18 -3.45 -3.80
CA GLY A 112 3.48 -3.19 -5.20
C GLY A 112 3.86 -1.73 -5.43
N PHE A 113 4.92 -1.51 -6.21
CA PHE A 113 5.44 -0.17 -6.53
C PHE A 113 5.17 0.26 -7.97
N HIS A 114 4.49 -0.57 -8.77
CA HIS A 114 4.18 -0.34 -10.19
C HIS A 114 5.42 -0.10 -11.07
N MET A 115 6.52 -0.82 -10.80
CA MET A 115 7.80 -0.62 -11.47
C MET A 115 8.21 -1.77 -12.41
N SER A 116 7.30 -2.71 -12.70
CA SER A 116 7.57 -3.74 -13.70
C SER A 116 7.90 -3.11 -15.06
N GLY A 117 9.11 -3.35 -15.57
CA GLY A 117 9.60 -2.77 -16.82
C GLY A 117 10.08 -1.31 -16.70
N ALA A 118 10.21 -0.77 -15.48
CA ALA A 118 10.85 0.52 -15.25
C ALA A 118 12.33 0.47 -15.64
N THR A 119 12.84 1.59 -16.12
CA THR A 119 14.26 1.80 -16.39
C THR A 119 15.05 1.88 -15.09
N LEU A 120 16.35 1.60 -15.15
CA LEU A 120 17.24 1.70 -13.99
C LEU A 120 17.21 3.09 -13.34
N GLY A 121 17.10 4.15 -14.14
CA GLY A 121 17.00 5.53 -13.64
C GLY A 121 15.72 5.79 -12.84
N GLU A 122 14.58 5.25 -13.29
CA GLU A 122 13.31 5.35 -12.57
C GLU A 122 13.37 4.57 -11.24
N ILE A 123 13.98 3.39 -11.24
CA ILE A 123 14.19 2.60 -10.03
C ILE A 123 15.07 3.37 -9.04
N GLU A 124 16.19 3.91 -9.51
CA GLU A 124 17.10 4.71 -8.69
C GLU A 124 16.38 5.93 -8.07
N GLU A 125 15.61 6.67 -8.86
CA GLU A 125 14.86 7.85 -8.39
C GLU A 125 13.86 7.46 -7.29
N VAL A 126 13.09 6.40 -7.51
CA VAL A 126 12.06 5.96 -6.54
C VAL A 126 12.70 5.43 -5.25
N ILE A 127 13.72 4.58 -5.36
CA ILE A 127 14.37 4.00 -4.19
C ILE A 127 15.12 5.07 -3.39
N SER A 128 15.91 5.92 -4.04
CA SER A 128 16.58 7.04 -3.36
C SER A 128 15.57 7.96 -2.66
N GLY A 129 14.46 8.31 -3.33
CA GLY A 129 13.40 9.12 -2.73
C GLY A 129 12.77 8.48 -1.48
N LEU A 130 12.57 7.16 -1.45
CA LEU A 130 12.11 6.46 -0.24
C LEU A 130 13.14 6.54 0.90
N ILE A 131 14.41 6.32 0.60
CA ILE A 131 15.49 6.36 1.59
C ILE A 131 15.68 7.77 2.16
N GLU A 132 15.63 8.79 1.31
CA GLU A 132 15.71 10.20 1.69
C GLU A 132 14.53 10.65 2.57
N LEU A 133 13.32 10.14 2.30
CA LEU A 133 12.16 10.32 3.19
C LEU A 133 12.35 9.65 4.56
N GLY A 134 13.36 8.81 4.72
CA GLY A 134 13.74 8.17 5.97
C GLY A 134 13.28 6.72 6.10
N VAL A 135 12.70 6.12 5.05
CA VAL A 135 12.30 4.71 5.06
C VAL A 135 13.53 3.85 5.32
N LYS A 136 13.42 2.96 6.31
CA LYS A 136 14.50 2.07 6.74
C LYS A 136 14.38 0.67 6.15
N ARG A 137 13.18 0.23 5.79
CA ARG A 137 12.92 -1.08 5.21
C ARG A 137 11.97 -1.00 4.02
N VAL A 138 12.37 -1.57 2.88
CA VAL A 138 11.61 -1.54 1.62
C VAL A 138 11.37 -2.98 1.17
N TYR A 139 10.10 -3.37 1.09
CA TYR A 139 9.67 -4.70 0.67
C TYR A 139 8.88 -4.63 -0.64
N PRO A 140 9.57 -4.61 -1.80
CA PRO A 140 8.92 -4.67 -3.10
C PRO A 140 8.30 -6.06 -3.32
N ILE A 141 6.99 -6.12 -3.56
CA ILE A 141 6.27 -7.35 -3.90
C ILE A 141 5.29 -7.10 -5.06
N HIS A 142 4.57 -8.14 -5.50
CA HIS A 142 3.52 -8.04 -6.52
C HIS A 142 4.01 -7.41 -7.84
N CYS A 143 3.61 -6.17 -8.15
CA CYS A 143 3.87 -5.50 -9.44
C CYS A 143 5.18 -4.70 -9.50
N SER A 144 6.05 -4.83 -8.48
CA SER A 144 7.30 -4.08 -8.43
C SER A 144 8.33 -4.52 -9.48
N GLY A 145 8.34 -5.80 -9.90
CA GLY A 145 9.35 -6.34 -10.81
C GLY A 145 10.60 -6.86 -10.10
N GLU A 146 11.37 -7.70 -10.78
CA GLU A 146 12.60 -8.31 -10.23
C GLU A 146 13.75 -7.30 -10.21
N GLU A 147 13.78 -6.40 -11.19
CA GLU A 147 14.81 -5.37 -11.35
C GLU A 147 14.93 -4.46 -10.12
N VAL A 148 13.79 -4.16 -9.48
CA VAL A 148 13.76 -3.38 -8.23
C VAL A 148 14.34 -4.16 -7.06
N ARG A 149 14.10 -5.47 -7.00
CA ARG A 149 14.62 -6.36 -5.95
C ARG A 149 16.14 -6.49 -6.08
N GLU A 150 16.62 -6.73 -7.30
CA GLU A 150 18.05 -6.80 -7.63
C GLU A 150 18.75 -5.48 -7.28
N TYR A 151 18.18 -4.34 -7.70
CA TYR A 151 18.73 -3.02 -7.39
C TYR A 151 18.81 -2.74 -5.87
N LEU A 152 17.74 -3.04 -5.13
CA LEU A 152 17.74 -2.90 -3.67
C LEU A 152 18.75 -3.83 -3.01
N ALA A 153 18.89 -5.07 -3.48
CA ALA A 153 19.86 -6.02 -2.96
C ALA A 153 21.32 -5.57 -3.19
N GLU A 154 21.61 -5.02 -4.38
CA GLU A 154 22.95 -4.58 -4.77
C GLU A 154 23.35 -3.27 -4.06
N TYR A 155 22.50 -2.25 -4.10
CA TYR A 155 22.86 -0.89 -3.66
C TYR A 155 22.36 -0.52 -2.26
N TYR A 156 21.29 -1.17 -1.78
CA TYR A 156 20.59 -0.81 -0.54
C TYR A 156 20.31 -2.02 0.36
N GLY A 157 21.18 -3.02 0.38
CA GLY A 157 20.93 -4.32 1.03
C GLY A 157 20.51 -4.26 2.52
N LYS A 158 20.88 -3.20 3.26
CA LYS A 158 20.40 -2.98 4.64
C LYS A 158 18.93 -2.56 4.71
N ALA A 159 18.47 -1.82 3.71
CA ALA A 159 17.08 -1.38 3.60
C ALA A 159 16.22 -2.42 2.90
N TYR A 160 16.81 -3.27 2.05
CA TYR A 160 16.08 -4.31 1.35
C TYR A 160 15.41 -5.30 2.32
N GLY A 161 14.15 -5.59 2.07
CA GLY A 161 13.41 -6.68 2.67
C GLY A 161 12.84 -7.54 1.56
N ASP A 162 13.25 -8.80 1.52
CA ASP A 162 12.68 -9.75 0.57
C ASP A 162 11.29 -10.24 1.03
N GLY A 163 10.47 -10.74 0.11
CA GLY A 163 9.10 -11.11 0.41
C GLY A 163 8.36 -11.92 -0.66
N GLY A 164 7.33 -12.61 -0.17
CA GLY A 164 6.40 -13.42 -0.96
C GLY A 164 5.20 -13.88 -0.13
N VAL A 165 4.40 -14.78 -0.68
CA VAL A 165 3.28 -15.40 0.04
C VAL A 165 3.80 -16.08 1.31
N GLY A 166 3.19 -15.81 2.45
CA GLY A 166 3.59 -16.37 3.75
C GLY A 166 4.69 -15.59 4.48
N LEU A 167 5.11 -14.42 3.96
CA LEU A 167 6.04 -13.55 4.68
C LEU A 167 5.46 -13.10 6.03
N GLU A 168 6.21 -13.34 7.11
CA GLU A 168 5.94 -12.83 8.44
C GLU A 168 7.00 -11.80 8.85
N ILE A 169 6.57 -10.63 9.30
CA ILE A 169 7.45 -9.57 9.79
C ILE A 169 7.05 -9.23 11.22
N THR A 170 8.01 -9.35 12.14
CA THR A 170 7.83 -8.90 13.52
C THR A 170 8.57 -7.58 13.73
N ILE A 171 7.84 -6.56 14.15
CA ILE A 171 8.38 -5.25 14.52
C ILE A 171 8.42 -5.20 16.04
N LYS A 172 9.63 -5.06 16.58
CA LYS A 172 9.88 -4.94 18.02
C LYS A 172 9.64 -3.52 18.50
#